data_AF-U2PJ90-F1
#
_entry.id   AF-U2PJ90-F1
#
_cell.length_a   1.000
_cell.length_b   1.000
_cell.length_c   1.000
_cell.angle_alpha   90.00
_cell.angle_beta   90.00
_cell.angle_gamma   90.00
#
_symmetry.space_group_name_H-M   'P 1'
#
loop_
_entity.id
_entity.type
_entity.pdbx_description
1 polymer ?
#
loop_
_entity_poly.entity_id
_entity_poly.type
_entity_poly.pdbx_seq_one_letter_code
_entity_poly.pdbx_strand_id
1 'polypeptide(L)'
;MSNKLVRKKKNKPKYGWMQDEIDALARKDARGRQLAGYGVTMANHALEIGFWVLHDKFGFGKKRLNRMMDCINAYLVAEYNEELSIRQLPLALQKMKVQIDVCAEAKKVPQRCRLKMAEMSRMNNPNEFRTRMYVITEALSVTYAMICTELVTREKMSGAKICEFMNECTAFINDYLDGGWVCQEDIRYQLEKETGVKVALK
;
A
#
# COMPACT_ATOMS: atom_id res chain seq x y z
N MET A 1 26.46 -1.77 59.51
CA MET A 1 25.01 -1.96 59.37
C MET A 1 24.52 -1.12 58.19
N SER A 2 24.13 -1.75 57.07
CA SER A 2 23.73 -1.03 55.84
C SER A 2 22.20 -0.99 55.74
N ASN A 3 21.62 0.20 55.90
CA ASN A 3 20.20 0.45 55.64
C ASN A 3 19.97 0.55 54.13
N LYS A 4 19.63 -0.57 53.48
CA LYS A 4 19.01 -0.53 52.15
C LYS A 4 17.58 -0.01 52.31
N LEU A 5 17.37 1.26 52.01
CA LEU A 5 16.05 1.86 51.80
C LEU A 5 15.37 1.11 50.65
N VAL A 6 14.53 0.12 50.98
CA VAL A 6 13.63 -0.51 50.01
C VAL A 6 12.65 0.56 49.56
N ARG A 7 12.84 1.10 48.35
CA ARG A 7 11.87 2.02 47.73
C ARG A 7 10.51 1.33 47.70
N LYS A 8 9.58 1.76 48.57
CA LYS A 8 8.15 1.37 48.45
C LYS A 8 7.72 1.72 47.04
N LYS A 9 7.37 0.69 46.25
CA LYS A 9 6.80 0.84 44.90
C LYS A 9 5.56 1.72 45.08
N LYS A 10 5.59 2.96 44.57
CA LYS A 10 4.43 3.85 44.64
C LYS A 10 3.26 3.11 44.01
N ASN A 11 2.22 2.82 44.79
CA ASN A 11 0.96 2.35 44.23
C ASN A 11 0.47 3.47 43.30
N LYS A 12 0.43 3.19 41.99
CA LYS A 12 -0.24 4.08 41.06
C LYS A 12 -1.69 4.23 41.55
N PRO A 13 -2.25 5.46 41.56
CA PRO A 13 -3.64 5.61 41.96
C PRO A 13 -4.51 4.75 41.02
N LYS A 14 -5.40 3.93 41.59
CA LYS A 14 -6.35 3.12 40.82
C LYS A 14 -7.44 4.04 40.28
N TYR A 15 -7.18 4.69 39.16
CA TYR A 15 -8.22 5.37 38.40
C TYR A 15 -8.94 4.34 37.53
N GLY A 16 -9.85 3.54 38.09
CA GLY A 16 -10.47 2.42 37.36
C GLY A 16 -11.05 2.84 35.99
N TRP A 17 -11.73 3.97 35.96
CA TRP A 17 -12.46 4.48 34.79
C TRP A 17 -11.50 5.15 33.80
N MET A 18 -10.49 5.86 34.31
CA MET A 18 -9.44 6.48 33.48
C MET A 18 -8.49 5.44 32.90
N GLN A 19 -8.27 4.32 33.60
CA GLN A 19 -7.46 3.21 33.10
C GLN A 19 -8.17 2.51 31.93
N ASP A 20 -9.49 2.32 32.02
CA ASP A 20 -10.28 1.77 30.91
C ASP A 20 -10.25 2.69 29.67
N GLU A 21 -10.27 4.02 29.86
CA GLU A 21 -10.10 4.99 28.77
C GLU A 21 -8.69 4.97 28.16
N ILE A 22 -7.65 4.90 28.99
CA ILE A 22 -6.26 4.76 28.55
C ILE A 22 -6.09 3.46 27.75
N ASP A 23 -6.66 2.36 28.24
CA ASP A 23 -6.59 1.05 27.59
C ASP A 23 -7.44 1.02 26.30
N ALA A 24 -8.55 1.77 26.25
CA ALA A 24 -9.34 1.94 25.03
C ALA A 24 -8.58 2.75 23.96
N LEU A 25 -7.89 3.83 24.36
CA LEU A 25 -7.02 4.60 23.48
C LEU A 25 -5.87 3.75 22.95
N ALA A 26 -5.18 3.00 23.83
CA ALA A 26 -4.10 2.10 23.43
C ALA A 26 -4.58 1.02 22.45
N ARG A 27 -5.78 0.46 22.65
CA ARG A 27 -6.41 -0.49 21.71
C ARG A 27 -6.73 0.16 20.37
N LYS A 28 -7.25 1.40 20.37
CA LYS A 28 -7.54 2.16 19.16
C LYS A 28 -6.25 2.45 18.37
N ASP A 29 -5.19 2.86 19.03
CA ASP A 29 -3.89 3.14 18.42
C ASP A 29 -3.25 1.86 17.86
N ALA A 30 -3.29 0.77 18.62
CA ALA A 30 -2.83 -0.55 18.15
C ALA A 30 -3.59 -1.00 16.90
N ARG A 31 -4.93 -0.83 16.89
CA ARG A 31 -5.75 -1.12 15.72
C ARG A 31 -5.38 -0.21 14.53
N GLY A 32 -5.16 1.08 14.77
CA GLY A 32 -4.73 2.03 13.74
C GLY A 32 -3.41 1.61 13.09
N ARG A 33 -2.40 1.28 13.91
CA ARG A 33 -1.11 0.77 13.42
C ARG A 33 -1.24 -0.53 12.63
N GLN A 34 -2.08 -1.46 13.09
CA GLN A 34 -2.32 -2.70 12.37
C GLN A 34 -2.95 -2.46 10.98
N LEU A 35 -3.96 -1.59 10.90
CA LEU A 35 -4.59 -1.22 9.63
C LEU A 35 -3.60 -0.54 8.68
N ALA A 36 -2.79 0.39 9.20
CA ALA A 36 -1.74 1.04 8.43
C ALA A 36 -0.72 0.03 7.90
N GLY A 37 -0.33 -0.95 8.73
CA GLY A 37 0.56 -2.04 8.32
C GLY A 37 0.05 -2.79 7.09
N TYR A 38 -1.22 -3.21 7.07
CA TYR A 38 -1.81 -3.87 5.89
C TYR A 38 -1.83 -2.97 4.65
N GLY A 39 -2.09 -1.67 4.82
CA GLY A 39 -2.06 -0.70 3.74
C GLY A 39 -0.65 -0.54 3.15
N VAL A 40 0.38 -0.46 3.99
CA VAL A 40 1.79 -0.35 3.57
C VAL A 40 2.25 -1.62 2.86
N THR A 41 1.94 -2.80 3.41
CA THR A 41 2.27 -4.08 2.76
C THR A 41 1.63 -4.18 1.38
N MET A 42 0.33 -3.87 1.27
CA MET A 42 -0.37 -3.83 0.00
C MET A 42 0.28 -2.86 -1.00
N ALA A 43 0.61 -1.65 -0.55
CA ALA A 43 1.20 -0.62 -1.40
C ALA A 43 2.58 -1.05 -1.93
N ASN A 44 3.44 -1.62 -1.08
CA ASN A 44 4.75 -2.14 -1.50
C ASN A 44 4.60 -3.27 -2.54
N HIS A 45 3.72 -4.24 -2.29
CA HIS A 45 3.51 -5.36 -3.20
C HIS A 45 2.90 -4.91 -4.54
N ALA A 46 1.97 -3.97 -4.51
CA ALA A 46 1.41 -3.37 -5.72
C ALA A 46 2.45 -2.57 -6.52
N LEU A 47 3.38 -1.87 -5.86
CA LEU A 47 4.49 -1.18 -6.52
C LEU A 47 5.46 -2.14 -7.19
N GLU A 48 5.84 -3.23 -6.51
CA GLU A 48 6.72 -4.25 -7.08
C GLU A 48 6.12 -4.85 -8.35
N ILE A 49 4.82 -5.17 -8.33
CA ILE A 49 4.10 -5.67 -9.51
C ILE A 49 4.03 -4.59 -10.60
N GLY A 50 3.66 -3.37 -10.25
CA GLY A 50 3.58 -2.27 -11.22
C GLY A 50 4.93 -2.00 -11.90
N PHE A 51 6.02 -2.02 -11.15
CA PHE A 51 7.37 -1.82 -11.70
C PHE A 51 7.82 -3.01 -12.54
N TRP A 52 7.49 -4.24 -12.14
CA TRP A 52 7.74 -5.42 -12.94
C TRP A 52 7.01 -5.35 -14.28
N VAL A 53 5.71 -5.03 -14.28
CA VAL A 53 4.91 -4.87 -15.52
C VAL A 53 5.48 -3.75 -16.39
N LEU A 54 5.85 -2.61 -15.81
CA LEU A 54 6.48 -1.51 -16.55
C LEU A 54 7.82 -1.93 -17.18
N HIS A 55 8.60 -2.75 -16.50
CA HIS A 55 9.83 -3.30 -17.04
C HIS A 55 9.56 -4.28 -18.19
N ASP A 56 8.79 -5.34 -17.93
CA ASP A 56 8.56 -6.45 -18.87
C ASP A 56 7.75 -6.04 -20.10
N LYS A 57 6.63 -5.33 -19.91
CA LYS A 57 5.70 -4.98 -20.99
C LYS A 57 5.99 -3.63 -21.65
N PHE A 58 6.50 -2.67 -20.88
CA PHE A 58 6.67 -1.29 -21.34
C PHE A 58 8.14 -0.86 -21.51
N GLY A 59 9.11 -1.76 -21.22
CA GLY A 59 10.53 -1.52 -21.43
C GLY A 59 11.14 -0.46 -20.52
N PHE A 60 10.59 -0.26 -19.32
CA PHE A 60 11.13 0.72 -18.37
C PHE A 60 12.43 0.22 -17.75
N GLY A 61 13.57 0.73 -18.23
CA GLY A 61 14.86 0.45 -17.59
C GLY A 61 15.03 1.12 -16.22
N LYS A 62 16.07 0.69 -15.49
CA LYS A 62 16.44 1.14 -14.13
C LYS A 62 16.26 2.63 -13.86
N LYS A 63 16.77 3.50 -14.75
CA LYS A 63 16.72 4.96 -14.58
C LYS A 63 15.28 5.50 -14.52
N ARG A 64 14.37 4.93 -15.32
CA ARG A 64 12.95 5.36 -15.34
C ARG A 64 12.23 4.89 -14.07
N LEU A 65 12.45 3.64 -13.69
CA LEU A 65 11.88 3.05 -12.48
C LEU A 65 12.33 3.78 -11.21
N ASN A 66 13.62 4.07 -11.06
CA ASN A 66 14.12 4.84 -9.91
C ASN A 66 13.48 6.23 -9.82
N ARG A 67 13.36 6.95 -10.94
CA ARG A 67 12.69 8.25 -10.95
C ARG A 67 11.22 8.16 -10.56
N MET A 68 10.54 7.11 -11.01
CA MET A 68 9.14 6.87 -10.62
C MET A 68 9.05 6.63 -9.12
N MET A 69 9.96 5.82 -8.57
CA MET A 69 10.05 5.60 -7.12
C MET A 69 10.29 6.90 -6.35
N ASP A 70 11.19 7.75 -6.83
CA ASP A 70 11.47 9.05 -6.22
C ASP A 70 10.23 9.97 -6.22
N CYS A 71 9.45 9.97 -7.31
CA CYS A 71 8.20 10.75 -7.39
C CYS A 71 7.13 10.20 -6.45
N ILE A 72 7.00 8.88 -6.34
CA ILE A 72 6.06 8.23 -5.43
C ILE A 72 6.40 8.56 -3.98
N ASN A 73 7.68 8.50 -3.61
CA ASN A 73 8.13 8.91 -2.29
C ASN A 73 7.87 10.41 -2.04
N ALA A 74 8.04 11.26 -3.06
CA ALA A 74 7.71 12.68 -2.95
C ALA A 74 6.21 12.92 -2.66
N TYR A 75 5.30 12.14 -3.26
CA TYR A 75 3.88 12.21 -2.92
C TYR A 75 3.62 11.84 -1.45
N LEU A 76 4.24 10.77 -0.94
CA LEU A 76 4.09 10.35 0.44
C LEU A 76 4.61 11.38 1.45
N VAL A 77 5.73 12.04 1.13
CA VAL A 77 6.24 13.15 1.93
C VAL A 77 5.29 14.35 1.90
N ALA A 78 4.72 14.68 0.74
CA ALA A 78 3.76 15.77 0.61
C ALA A 78 2.45 15.49 1.39
N GLU A 79 1.99 14.25 1.46
CA GLU A 79 0.86 13.85 2.34
C GLU A 79 1.21 14.04 3.81
N TYR A 80 2.41 13.61 4.21
CA TYR A 80 2.86 13.75 5.60
C TYR A 80 2.95 15.22 6.03
N ASN A 81 3.35 16.11 5.12
CA ASN A 81 3.40 17.55 5.34
C ASN A 81 2.04 18.25 5.18
N GLU A 82 0.95 17.51 4.92
CA GLU A 82 -0.40 18.03 4.65
C GLU A 82 -0.48 18.98 3.44
N GLU A 83 0.50 18.93 2.53
CA GLU A 83 0.58 19.76 1.31
C GLU A 83 -0.29 19.21 0.18
N LEU A 84 -0.47 17.89 0.15
CA LEU A 84 -1.24 17.17 -0.85
C LEU A 84 -2.06 16.08 -0.17
N SER A 85 -3.29 15.85 -0.63
CA SER A 85 -4.03 14.65 -0.29
C SER A 85 -3.95 13.62 -1.42
N ILE A 86 -3.13 12.58 -1.26
CA ILE A 86 -2.96 11.45 -2.18
C ILE A 86 -4.29 10.74 -2.42
N ARG A 87 -5.21 10.75 -1.45
CA ARG A 87 -6.58 10.21 -1.61
C ARG A 87 -7.38 10.94 -2.68
N GLN A 88 -6.97 12.15 -3.08
CA GLN A 88 -7.59 12.90 -4.17
C GLN A 88 -7.00 12.53 -5.54
N LEU A 89 -5.85 11.84 -5.61
CA LEU A 89 -5.24 11.43 -6.89
C LEU A 89 -6.13 10.52 -7.74
N PRO A 90 -6.84 9.51 -7.18
CA PRO A 90 -7.80 8.73 -7.96
C PRO A 90 -8.86 9.60 -8.65
N LEU A 91 -9.42 10.57 -7.93
CA LEU A 91 -10.43 11.50 -8.46
C LEU A 91 -9.84 12.47 -9.48
N ALA A 92 -8.60 12.91 -9.28
CA ALA A 92 -7.90 13.77 -10.21
C ALA A 92 -7.67 13.05 -11.55
N LEU A 93 -7.20 11.80 -11.53
CA LEU A 93 -6.99 10.97 -12.72
C LEU A 93 -8.27 10.75 -13.52
N GLN A 94 -9.40 10.54 -12.85
CA GLN A 94 -10.69 10.37 -13.50
C GLN A 94 -11.12 11.65 -14.26
N LYS A 95 -10.73 12.83 -13.76
CA LYS A 95 -11.01 14.13 -14.38
C LYS A 95 -9.99 14.53 -15.45
N MET A 96 -8.83 13.87 -15.52
CA MET A 96 -7.87 14.11 -16.59
C MET A 96 -8.42 13.63 -17.93
N LYS A 97 -7.80 14.09 -19.04
CA LYS A 97 -8.15 13.69 -20.41
C LYS A 97 -8.17 12.17 -20.63
N VAL A 98 -7.53 11.44 -19.74
CA VAL A 98 -7.29 10.00 -19.78
C VAL A 98 -8.45 9.20 -19.18
N GLN A 99 -9.26 9.81 -18.31
CA GLN A 99 -10.51 9.27 -17.75
C GLN A 99 -10.40 7.85 -17.15
N ILE A 100 -9.37 7.59 -16.36
CA ILE A 100 -9.16 6.28 -15.73
C ILE A 100 -9.75 6.25 -14.33
N ASP A 101 -10.57 5.25 -14.05
CA ASP A 101 -11.08 4.96 -12.72
C ASP A 101 -10.24 3.85 -12.05
N VAL A 102 -9.14 4.26 -11.40
CA VAL A 102 -8.24 3.34 -10.68
C VAL A 102 -8.93 2.63 -9.50
N CYS A 103 -10.03 3.19 -8.96
CA CYS A 103 -10.82 2.55 -7.91
C CYS A 103 -11.64 1.38 -8.47
N ALA A 104 -12.19 1.52 -9.68
CA ALA A 104 -12.84 0.43 -10.39
C ALA A 104 -11.84 -0.66 -10.78
N GLU A 105 -10.66 -0.27 -11.28
CA GLU A 105 -9.59 -1.22 -11.63
C GLU A 105 -9.11 -2.04 -10.42
N ALA A 106 -8.87 -1.39 -9.28
CA ALA A 106 -8.49 -2.08 -8.04
C ALA A 106 -9.55 -3.11 -7.57
N LYS A 107 -10.83 -2.89 -7.89
CA LYS A 107 -11.92 -3.82 -7.56
C LYS A 107 -12.01 -5.02 -8.51
N LYS A 108 -11.42 -4.95 -9.71
CA LYS A 108 -11.32 -6.12 -10.61
C LYS A 108 -10.42 -7.20 -10.03
N VAL A 109 -9.46 -6.83 -9.18
CA VAL A 109 -8.63 -7.79 -8.45
C VAL A 109 -9.51 -8.57 -7.45
N PRO A 110 -9.56 -9.91 -7.55
CA PRO A 110 -10.34 -10.77 -6.66
C PRO A 110 -10.00 -10.51 -5.19
N GLN A 111 -11.02 -10.61 -4.34
CA GLN A 111 -10.86 -10.35 -2.92
C GLN A 111 -9.77 -11.22 -2.28
N ARG A 112 -9.69 -12.50 -2.66
CA ARG A 112 -8.67 -13.43 -2.15
C ARG A 112 -7.24 -12.97 -2.47
N CYS A 113 -7.02 -12.44 -3.68
CA CYS A 113 -5.71 -11.92 -4.10
C CYS A 113 -5.35 -10.68 -3.28
N ARG A 114 -6.31 -9.76 -3.09
CA ARG A 114 -6.08 -8.58 -2.25
C ARG A 114 -5.71 -8.96 -0.81
N LEU A 115 -6.38 -9.96 -0.23
CA LEU A 115 -6.04 -10.47 1.10
C LEU A 115 -4.60 -11.03 1.15
N LYS A 116 -4.24 -11.84 0.16
CA LYS A 116 -2.92 -12.47 0.06
C LYS A 116 -1.81 -11.42 -0.10
N MET A 117 -2.02 -10.43 -0.97
CA MET A 117 -1.07 -9.32 -1.17
C MET A 117 -0.91 -8.46 0.08
N ALA A 118 -1.95 -8.25 0.88
CA ALA A 118 -1.84 -7.53 2.13
C ALA A 118 -1.30 -8.40 3.29
N GLU A 119 -0.98 -9.68 3.06
CA GLU A 119 -0.63 -10.65 4.11
C GLU A 119 -1.68 -10.72 5.23
N MET A 120 -2.95 -10.50 4.86
CA MET A 120 -4.03 -10.43 5.81
C MET A 120 -4.72 -11.79 5.96
N SER A 121 -4.71 -12.32 7.19
CA SER A 121 -5.50 -13.49 7.56
C SER A 121 -7.00 -13.20 7.43
N ARG A 122 -7.78 -14.20 6.98
CA ARG A 122 -9.24 -14.14 7.08
C ARG A 122 -9.66 -13.97 8.54
N MET A 123 -10.70 -13.17 8.75
CA MET A 123 -11.24 -12.89 10.07
C MET A 123 -12.69 -13.32 10.17
N ASN A 124 -13.10 -13.66 11.40
CA ASN A 124 -14.46 -14.09 11.70
C ASN A 124 -15.43 -12.92 11.90
N ASN A 125 -14.95 -11.74 12.32
CA ASN A 125 -15.80 -10.56 12.53
C ASN A 125 -16.13 -9.84 11.19
N PRO A 126 -17.40 -9.81 10.75
CA PRO A 126 -17.76 -9.24 9.44
C PRO A 126 -17.51 -7.73 9.32
N ASN A 127 -17.78 -6.97 10.38
CA ASN A 127 -17.60 -5.52 10.37
C ASN A 127 -16.12 -5.16 10.28
N GLU A 128 -15.30 -5.86 11.07
CA GLU A 128 -13.87 -5.66 11.06
C GLU A 128 -13.26 -6.06 9.71
N PHE A 129 -13.73 -7.18 9.15
CA PHE A 129 -13.31 -7.63 7.83
C PHE A 129 -13.63 -6.59 6.75
N ARG A 130 -14.83 -5.98 6.77
CA ARG A 130 -15.20 -4.92 5.84
C ARG A 130 -14.29 -3.70 5.96
N THR A 131 -13.97 -3.26 7.17
CA THR A 131 -13.03 -2.14 7.39
C THR A 131 -11.65 -2.45 6.83
N ARG A 132 -11.10 -3.63 7.15
CA ARG A 132 -9.77 -4.00 6.66
C ARG A 132 -9.73 -4.16 5.14
N MET A 133 -10.77 -4.77 4.57
CA MET A 133 -10.93 -4.89 3.11
C MET A 133 -10.97 -3.53 2.43
N TYR A 134 -11.67 -2.55 3.02
CA TYR A 134 -11.68 -1.19 2.51
C TYR A 134 -10.27 -0.60 2.50
N VAL A 135 -9.54 -0.68 3.61
CA VAL A 135 -8.17 -0.14 3.74
C VAL A 135 -7.23 -0.71 2.69
N ILE A 136 -7.20 -2.03 2.50
CA ILE A 136 -6.29 -2.64 1.52
C ILE A 136 -6.70 -2.33 0.06
N THR A 137 -8.00 -2.15 -0.20
CA THR A 137 -8.48 -1.80 -1.55
C THR A 137 -8.19 -0.33 -1.85
N GLU A 138 -8.36 0.54 -0.85
CA GLU A 138 -7.98 1.95 -0.93
C GLU A 138 -6.48 2.06 -1.18
N ALA A 139 -5.64 1.35 -0.42
CA ALA A 139 -4.19 1.32 -0.60
C ALA A 139 -3.80 0.91 -2.04
N LEU A 140 -4.38 -0.18 -2.56
CA LEU A 140 -4.15 -0.61 -3.95
C LEU A 140 -4.54 0.48 -4.96
N SER A 141 -5.73 1.08 -4.80
CA SER A 141 -6.22 2.13 -5.70
C SER A 141 -5.35 3.39 -5.67
N VAL A 142 -4.86 3.76 -4.49
CA VAL A 142 -3.98 4.91 -4.28
C VAL A 142 -2.61 4.64 -4.90
N THR A 143 -2.05 3.45 -4.73
CA THR A 143 -0.80 3.06 -5.39
C THR A 143 -0.91 3.13 -6.90
N TYR A 144 -1.99 2.57 -7.47
CA TYR A 144 -2.26 2.72 -8.90
C TYR A 144 -2.43 4.17 -9.30
N ALA A 145 -3.09 4.99 -8.49
CA ALA A 145 -3.22 6.41 -8.77
C ALA A 145 -1.86 7.12 -8.85
N MET A 146 -0.95 6.84 -7.92
CA MET A 146 0.39 7.44 -7.93
C MET A 146 1.18 7.05 -9.18
N ILE A 147 1.19 5.75 -9.55
CA ILE A 147 1.87 5.27 -10.76
C ILE A 147 1.25 5.93 -12.00
N CYS A 148 -0.08 5.82 -12.17
CA CYS A 148 -0.78 6.35 -13.33
C CYS A 148 -0.61 7.86 -13.47
N THR A 149 -0.58 8.61 -12.36
CA THR A 149 -0.34 10.06 -12.39
C THR A 149 1.03 10.37 -12.99
N GLU A 150 2.08 9.63 -12.63
CA GLU A 150 3.41 9.78 -13.22
C GLU A 150 3.45 9.38 -14.70
N LEU A 151 2.79 8.27 -15.05
CA LEU A 151 2.71 7.80 -16.43
C LEU A 151 2.02 8.83 -17.35
N VAL A 152 0.96 9.49 -16.86
CA VAL A 152 0.24 10.53 -17.60
C VAL A 152 1.06 11.81 -17.70
N THR A 153 1.54 12.32 -16.57
CA THR A 153 2.11 13.68 -16.48
C THR A 153 3.52 13.77 -17.06
N ARG A 154 4.37 12.78 -16.78
CA ARG A 154 5.79 12.79 -17.19
C ARG A 154 6.04 11.97 -18.44
N GLU A 155 5.58 10.73 -18.43
CA GLU A 155 5.83 9.79 -19.54
C GLU A 155 4.84 10.03 -20.71
N LYS A 156 3.85 10.91 -20.51
CA LYS A 156 2.86 11.32 -21.52
C LYS A 156 2.16 10.13 -22.18
N MET A 157 1.92 9.07 -21.40
CA MET A 157 1.24 7.88 -21.89
C MET A 157 -0.22 8.20 -22.22
N SER A 158 -0.71 7.63 -23.33
CA SER A 158 -2.12 7.74 -23.71
C SER A 158 -3.00 6.91 -22.78
N GLY A 159 -4.30 7.22 -22.75
CA GLY A 159 -5.24 6.43 -21.94
C GLY A 159 -5.30 4.96 -22.33
N ALA A 160 -5.19 4.66 -23.63
CA ALA A 160 -5.11 3.27 -24.10
C ALA A 160 -3.94 2.51 -23.45
N LYS A 161 -2.74 3.11 -23.41
CA LYS A 161 -1.56 2.47 -22.82
C LYS A 161 -1.65 2.33 -21.31
N ILE A 162 -2.34 3.24 -20.63
CA ILE A 162 -2.51 3.13 -19.18
C ILE A 162 -3.57 2.09 -18.85
N CYS A 163 -4.65 1.99 -19.63
CA CYS A 163 -5.59 0.87 -19.51
C CYS A 163 -4.90 -0.48 -19.75
N GLU A 164 -4.03 -0.56 -20.76
CA GLU A 164 -3.18 -1.73 -21.01
C GLU A 164 -2.31 -2.06 -19.78
N PHE A 165 -1.61 -1.06 -19.22
CA PHE A 165 -0.81 -1.24 -18.00
C PHE A 165 -1.64 -1.78 -16.82
N MET A 166 -2.83 -1.23 -16.60
CA MET A 166 -3.72 -1.67 -15.51
C MET A 166 -4.27 -3.08 -15.74
N ASN A 167 -4.59 -3.42 -16.98
CA ASN A 167 -5.01 -4.76 -17.36
C ASN A 167 -3.89 -5.78 -17.15
N GLU A 168 -2.65 -5.45 -17.55
CA GLU A 168 -1.47 -6.28 -17.33
C GLU A 168 -1.19 -6.48 -15.84
N CYS A 169 -1.31 -5.43 -15.01
CA CYS A 169 -1.19 -5.58 -13.55
C CYS A 169 -2.26 -6.53 -12.99
N THR A 170 -3.50 -6.38 -13.45
CA THR A 170 -4.62 -7.21 -12.99
C THR A 170 -4.47 -8.66 -13.45
N ALA A 171 -4.10 -8.88 -14.71
CA ALA A 171 -3.81 -10.20 -15.27
C ALA A 171 -2.65 -10.84 -14.52
N PHE A 172 -1.57 -10.09 -14.26
CA PHE A 172 -0.43 -10.60 -13.52
C PHE A 172 -0.82 -11.08 -12.10
N ILE A 173 -1.63 -10.29 -11.38
CA ILE A 173 -2.13 -10.68 -10.06
C ILE A 173 -3.02 -11.92 -10.13
N ASN A 174 -3.88 -12.02 -11.15
CA ASN A 174 -4.81 -13.15 -11.28
C ASN A 174 -4.09 -14.43 -11.71
N ASP A 175 -3.22 -14.35 -12.69
CA ASP A 175 -2.65 -15.53 -13.33
C ASP A 175 -1.49 -16.09 -12.50
N TYR A 176 -0.65 -15.23 -11.93
CA TYR A 176 0.58 -15.66 -11.26
C TYR A 176 0.43 -15.76 -9.74
N LEU A 177 -0.14 -14.74 -9.09
CA LEU A 177 -0.27 -14.73 -7.63
C LEU A 177 -1.40 -15.65 -7.13
N ASP A 178 -2.51 -15.74 -7.85
CA ASP A 178 -3.63 -16.59 -7.48
C ASP A 178 -3.41 -18.05 -7.88
N GLY A 179 -2.80 -18.28 -9.06
CA GLY A 179 -2.41 -19.60 -9.54
C GLY A 179 -1.31 -20.26 -8.72
N GLY A 180 -0.61 -19.50 -7.86
CA GLY A 180 0.46 -20.00 -7.00
C GLY A 180 1.78 -20.28 -7.73
N TRP A 181 1.89 -19.84 -8.98
CA TRP A 181 3.07 -20.03 -9.82
C TRP A 181 4.24 -19.15 -9.40
N VAL A 182 3.94 -17.97 -8.85
CA VAL A 182 4.93 -16.97 -8.44
C VAL A 182 4.48 -16.40 -7.10
N CYS A 183 5.41 -16.25 -6.17
CA CYS A 183 5.18 -15.54 -4.91
C CYS A 183 5.72 -14.11 -4.98
N GLN A 184 5.37 -13.28 -4.00
CA GLN A 184 5.81 -11.89 -3.98
C GLN A 184 7.34 -11.75 -3.91
N GLU A 185 8.01 -12.69 -3.24
CA GLU A 185 9.46 -12.73 -3.11
C GLU A 185 10.14 -12.99 -4.46
N ASP A 186 9.54 -13.83 -5.32
CA ASP A 186 10.04 -14.10 -6.67
C ASP A 186 9.97 -12.85 -7.54
N ILE A 187 8.87 -12.08 -7.45
CA ILE A 187 8.70 -10.82 -8.19
C ILE A 187 9.77 -9.82 -7.75
N ARG A 188 9.95 -9.65 -6.44
CA ARG A 188 10.96 -8.77 -5.86
C ARG A 188 12.37 -9.18 -6.32
N TYR A 189 12.66 -10.47 -6.24
CA TYR A 189 13.95 -11.02 -6.65
C TYR A 189 14.22 -10.76 -8.14
N GLN A 190 13.24 -11.04 -9.00
CA GLN A 190 13.42 -10.87 -10.44
C GLN A 190 13.54 -9.40 -10.84
N LEU A 191 12.73 -8.52 -10.23
CA LEU A 191 12.83 -7.08 -10.43
C LEU A 191 14.22 -6.56 -10.05
N GLU A 192 14.73 -6.95 -8.87
CA GLU A 192 16.06 -6.56 -8.42
C GLU A 192 17.15 -7.13 -9.33
N LYS A 193 17.03 -8.39 -9.75
CA LYS A 193 18.01 -9.05 -10.60
C LYS A 193 18.12 -8.40 -11.98
N GLU A 194 17.00 -8.09 -12.62
CA GLU A 194 16.99 -7.55 -13.98
C GLU A 194 17.24 -6.04 -14.02
N THR A 195 16.71 -5.30 -13.05
CA THR A 195 16.74 -3.83 -13.09
C THR A 195 17.70 -3.23 -12.06
N GLY A 196 18.06 -3.96 -11.02
CA GLY A 196 18.81 -3.44 -9.88
C GLY A 196 18.03 -2.42 -9.06
N VAL A 197 16.70 -2.39 -9.16
CA VAL A 197 15.80 -1.49 -8.42
C VAL A 197 15.25 -2.24 -7.21
N LYS A 198 15.24 -1.55 -6.06
CA LYS A 198 14.59 -2.01 -4.82
C LYS A 198 13.39 -1.13 -4.53
N VAL A 199 12.23 -1.75 -4.42
CA VAL A 199 11.01 -1.05 -3.97
C VAL A 199 11.04 -1.01 -2.45
N ALA A 200 11.08 0.21 -1.90
CA ALA A 200 10.93 0.47 -0.49
C ALA A 200 10.32 1.85 -0.32
N LEU A 201 9.04 1.90 0.05
CA LEU A 201 8.40 3.16 0.43
C LEU A 201 9.13 3.74 1.64
N LYS A 202 9.54 5.01 1.53
CA LYS A 202 10.26 5.73 2.59
C LYS A 202 9.30 6.53 3.48
#